data_AF-A0A6D2IH00-F1
#
_entry.id   AF-A0A6D2IH00-F1
#
_cell.length_a   1.000
_cell.length_b   1.000
_cell.length_c   1.000
_cell.angle_alpha   90.00
_cell.angle_beta   90.00
_cell.angle_gamma   90.00
#
_symmetry.space_group_name_H-M   'P 1'
#
loop_
_entity.id
_entity.type
_entity.pdbx_description
1 polymer ?
#
loop_
_entity_poly.entity_id
_entity_poly.type
_entity_poly.pdbx_seq_one_letter_code
_entity_poly.pdbx_strand_id
1 'polypeptide(L)'
;MEAADPGMASLFDEKEMKTVLLLGLACCHPNPNQRPSMKTVLSVLTGETSPPDVPTERPAFVWPAMPLSFSDVDSSLTGSQINALTVTELIGR
;
A
#
# COMPACT_ATOMS: atom_id res chain seq x y z
N MET A 1 -0.05 -5.03 23.10
CA MET A 1 0.47 -3.65 23.01
C MET A 1 2.00 -3.55 22.99
N GLU A 2 2.73 -4.64 22.83
CA GLU A 2 4.20 -4.67 22.99
C GLU A 2 4.97 -3.80 21.97
N ALA A 3 4.37 -3.57 20.80
CA ALA A 3 4.95 -2.74 19.75
C ALA A 3 4.80 -1.21 19.98
N ALA A 4 4.02 -0.78 20.98
CA ALA A 4 3.89 0.63 21.31
C ALA A 4 5.13 1.13 22.05
N ASP A 5 5.54 2.38 21.78
CA ASP A 5 6.64 3.00 22.51
C ASP A 5 6.30 3.09 24.02
N PRO A 6 7.20 2.65 24.92
CA PRO A 6 6.93 2.68 26.36
C PRO A 6 6.64 4.09 26.92
N GLY A 7 7.21 5.13 26.30
CA GLY A 7 6.97 6.53 26.67
C GLY A 7 5.58 7.03 26.29
N MET A 8 4.83 6.29 25.48
CA MET A 8 3.45 6.60 25.10
C MET A 8 2.42 5.90 25.99
N ALA A 9 2.84 5.21 27.06
CA ALA A 9 1.92 4.53 27.97
C ALA A 9 0.83 5.49 28.47
N SER A 10 -0.45 5.14 28.23
CA SER A 10 -1.68 5.91 28.52
C SER A 10 -2.01 7.11 27.62
N LEU A 11 -1.20 7.40 26.60
CA LEU A 11 -1.44 8.51 25.67
C LEU A 11 -2.25 8.14 24.42
N PHE A 12 -2.58 6.87 24.25
CA PHE A 12 -3.35 6.38 23.10
C PHE A 12 -4.46 5.44 23.55
N ASP A 13 -5.51 5.38 22.75
CA ASP A 13 -6.49 4.31 22.84
C ASP A 13 -5.93 3.02 22.20
N GLU A 14 -6.20 1.87 22.82
CA GLU A 14 -5.66 0.59 22.36
C GLU A 14 -6.15 0.22 20.94
N LYS A 15 -7.40 0.58 20.62
CA LYS A 15 -7.99 0.32 19.30
C LYS A 15 -7.38 1.24 18.24
N GLU A 16 -7.13 2.50 18.57
CA GLU A 16 -6.47 3.45 17.66
C GLU A 16 -5.04 3.00 17.36
N MET A 17 -4.26 2.64 18.38
CA MET A 17 -2.90 2.13 18.17
C MET A 17 -2.90 0.84 17.33
N LYS A 18 -3.82 -0.09 17.60
CA LYS A 18 -3.96 -1.30 16.78
C LYS A 18 -4.28 -0.95 15.32
N THR A 19 -5.15 0.02 15.10
CA THR A 19 -5.53 0.49 13.76
C THR A 19 -4.33 1.06 13.01
N VAL A 20 -3.56 1.95 13.65
CA VAL A 20 -2.37 2.56 13.05
C VAL A 20 -1.29 1.50 12.78
N LEU A 21 -1.13 0.52 13.68
CA LEU A 21 -0.17 -0.57 13.49
C LEU A 21 -0.51 -1.43 12.28
N LEU A 22 -1.77 -1.90 12.17
CA LEU A 22 -2.23 -2.69 11.02
C LEU A 22 -2.11 -1.92 9.71
N LEU A 23 -2.50 -0.64 9.72
CA LEU A 23 -2.39 0.23 8.55
C LEU A 23 -0.93 0.45 8.13
N GLY A 24 -0.02 0.68 9.08
CA GLY A 24 1.41 0.80 8.83
C GLY A 24 2.02 -0.46 8.22
N LEU A 25 1.63 -1.64 8.71
CA LEU A 25 2.04 -2.92 8.14
C LEU A 25 1.56 -3.08 6.68
N ALA A 26 0.31 -2.72 6.39
CA ALA A 26 -0.22 -2.75 5.02
C ALA A 26 0.51 -1.77 4.09
N CYS A 27 0.83 -0.56 4.56
CA CYS A 27 1.63 0.42 3.82
C CYS A 27 3.04 -0.09 3.50
N CYS A 28 3.61 -0.91 4.37
CA CYS A 28 4.94 -1.50 4.23
C CYS A 28 4.97 -2.82 3.44
N HIS A 29 3.90 -3.15 2.71
CA HIS A 29 3.83 -4.39 1.94
C HIS A 29 4.98 -4.47 0.90
N PRO A 30 5.70 -5.61 0.79
CA PRO A 30 6.83 -5.77 -0.13
C PRO A 30 6.43 -5.59 -1.60
N ASN A 31 5.26 -6.09 -1.99
CA ASN A 31 4.66 -5.80 -3.29
C ASN A 31 3.99 -4.41 -3.28
N PRO A 32 4.42 -3.44 -4.10
CA PRO A 32 3.86 -2.09 -4.14
C PRO A 32 2.38 -2.06 -4.53
N ASN A 33 1.92 -3.02 -5.34
CA ASN A 33 0.53 -3.07 -5.82
C ASN A 33 -0.47 -3.50 -4.74
N GLN A 34 0.02 -4.03 -3.61
CA GLN A 34 -0.81 -4.42 -2.47
C GLN A 34 -0.80 -3.36 -1.36
N ARG A 35 -0.06 -2.26 -1.53
CA ARG A 35 -0.09 -1.14 -0.57
C ARG A 35 -1.41 -0.38 -0.74
N PRO A 36 -2.06 0.06 0.35
CA PRO A 36 -3.27 0.85 0.25
C PRO A 36 -3.01 2.20 -0.43
N SER A 37 -4.03 2.71 -1.12
CA SER A 37 -4.00 4.08 -1.66
C SER A 37 -4.02 5.12 -0.53
N MET A 38 -3.51 6.33 -0.79
CA MET A 38 -3.57 7.41 0.20
C MET A 38 -5.00 7.75 0.62
N LYS A 39 -5.97 7.63 -0.31
CA LYS A 39 -7.40 7.80 0.00
C LYS A 39 -7.86 6.79 1.06
N THR A 40 -7.49 5.51 0.89
CA THR A 40 -7.81 4.45 1.85
C THR A 40 -7.14 4.71 3.20
N VAL A 41 -5.87 5.11 3.19
CA VAL A 41 -5.12 5.45 4.41
C VAL A 41 -5.83 6.54 5.19
N LEU A 42 -6.25 7.62 4.53
CA LEU A 42 -7.00 8.71 5.16
C LEU A 42 -8.32 8.24 5.76
N SER A 43 -9.14 7.50 5.02
CA SER A 43 -10.42 7.00 5.54
C SER A 43 -10.26 6.05 6.74
N VAL A 44 -9.16 5.30 6.83
CA VAL A 44 -8.86 4.50 8.03
C VAL A 44 -8.43 5.39 9.20
N LEU A 45 -7.56 6.38 8.96
CA LEU A 45 -7.08 7.30 10.00
C LEU A 45 -8.18 8.23 10.54
N THR A 46 -9.18 8.59 9.74
CA THR A 46 -10.36 9.36 10.18
C THR A 46 -11.44 8.48 10.82
N GLY A 47 -11.25 7.16 10.85
CA GLY A 47 -12.20 6.21 11.41
C GLY A 47 -13.44 5.96 10.54
N GLU A 48 -13.46 6.42 9.29
CA GLU A 48 -14.53 6.16 8.31
C GLU A 48 -14.56 4.69 7.89
N THR A 49 -13.42 4.00 7.94
CA THR A 49 -13.29 2.59 7.51
C THR A 49 -12.41 1.81 8.48
N SER A 50 -12.65 0.51 8.61
CA SER A 50 -11.79 -0.40 9.39
C SER A 50 -10.40 -0.53 8.76
N PRO A 51 -9.35 -0.80 9.56
CA PRO A 51 -8.03 -1.08 9.02
C PRO A 51 -8.05 -2.31 8.10
N PRO A 52 -7.13 -2.37 7.12
CA PRO A 52 -7.00 -3.54 6.25
C PRO A 52 -6.52 -4.75 7.05
N ASP A 53 -6.92 -5.94 6.59
CA ASP A 53 -6.37 -7.19 7.10
C ASP A 53 -4.92 -7.36 6.62
N VAL A 54 -4.05 -7.75 7.54
CA VAL A 54 -2.63 -8.02 7.26
C VAL A 54 -2.29 -9.45 7.68
N PRO A 55 -1.45 -10.15 6.89
CA PRO A 55 -1.02 -11.50 7.23
C PRO A 55 -0.21 -11.52 8.52
N THR A 56 -0.30 -12.61 9.27
CA THR A 56 0.42 -12.79 10.54
C THR A 56 1.93 -12.85 10.35
N GLU A 57 2.39 -13.32 9.18
CA GLU A 57 3.80 -13.36 8.81
C GLU A 57 4.09 -12.39 7.69
N ARG A 58 5.33 -11.87 7.66
CA ARG A 58 5.78 -10.98 6.60
C ARG A 58 5.82 -11.77 5.28
N PRO A 59 5.08 -11.34 4.24
CA PRO A 59 5.14 -12.01 2.96
C PRO A 59 6.53 -11.87 2.33
N ALA A 60 6.93 -12.88 1.56
CA ALA A 60 8.20 -12.86 0.85
C ALA A 60 8.23 -11.72 -0.17
N PHE A 61 9.39 -11.09 -0.32
CA PHE A 61 9.63 -10.17 -1.42
C PHE A 61 9.84 -10.98 -2.71
N VAL A 62 8.99 -10.74 -3.71
CA VAL A 62 9.06 -11.40 -5.03
C VAL A 62 9.19 -10.31 -6.10
N TRP A 63 10.19 -10.45 -6.98
CA TRP A 63 10.41 -9.55 -8.12
C TRP A 63 10.46 -10.36 -9.43
N PRO A 64 9.88 -9.87 -10.54
CA PRO A 64 9.13 -8.63 -10.68
C PRO A 64 7.78 -8.66 -9.95
N ALA A 65 7.33 -7.50 -9.47
CA ALA A 65 5.94 -7.37 -9.03
C ALA A 65 5.02 -7.70 -10.22
N MET A 66 3.99 -8.52 -9.99
CA MET A 66 3.01 -8.85 -11.04
C MET A 66 2.54 -7.56 -11.72
N PRO A 67 2.56 -7.48 -13.06
CA PRO A 67 2.21 -6.26 -13.77
C PRO A 67 0.79 -5.85 -13.42
N LEU A 68 0.59 -4.55 -13.15
CA LEU A 68 -0.74 -3.97 -12.94
C LEU A 68 -1.58 -4.28 -14.19
N SER A 69 -2.66 -5.03 -14.01
CA SER A 69 -3.68 -5.17 -15.06
C SER A 69 -4.46 -3.86 -15.08
N PHE A 70 -4.14 -3.01 -16.04
CA PHE A 70 -4.88 -1.78 -16.28
C PHE A 70 -6.21 -2.15 -16.95
N SER A 71 -7.27 -2.33 -16.17
CA SER A 71 -8.64 -2.27 -16.68
C SER A 71 -9.24 -0.91 -16.32
N ASP A 72 -9.66 -0.19 -17.35
CA ASP A 72 -10.49 1.03 -17.36
C ASP A 72 -9.80 2.37 -17.07
N VAL A 73 -9.12 2.90 -18.11
CA VAL A 73 -9.08 4.35 -18.34
C VAL A 73 -9.78 4.63 -19.66
N ASP A 74 -10.91 5.35 -19.61
CA ASP A 74 -11.63 5.85 -20.78
C ASP A 74 -10.68 6.71 -21.61
N SER A 75 -10.31 6.19 -22.77
CA SER A 75 -9.22 6.69 -23.61
C SER A 75 -9.77 7.62 -24.68
N SER A 76 -10.22 8.81 -24.28
CA SER A 76 -10.27 9.94 -25.20
C SER A 76 -9.13 10.90 -24.86
N LEU A 77 -7.92 10.54 -25.25
CA LEU A 77 -7.00 11.41 -25.99
C LEU A 77 -5.74 10.59 -26.38
N THR A 78 -5.58 10.42 -27.69
CA THR A 78 -4.33 10.18 -28.42
C THR A 78 -3.50 8.94 -28.08
N GLY A 79 -3.88 7.84 -28.74
CA GLY A 79 -3.00 6.94 -29.50
C GLY A 79 -1.52 6.88 -29.12
N SER A 80 -1.18 5.97 -28.21
CA SER A 80 0.09 5.25 -28.27
C SER A 80 -0.13 3.87 -27.66
N GLN A 81 0.06 2.81 -28.46
CA GLN A 81 0.04 1.44 -27.95
C GLN A 81 1.27 1.26 -27.06
N ILE A 82 1.10 1.48 -25.76
CA ILE A 82 2.15 1.29 -24.76
C ILE A 82 2.35 -0.21 -24.52
N ASN A 83 3.23 -0.82 -25.31
CA ASN A 83 3.70 -2.17 -25.06
C ASN A 83 4.83 -2.13 -24.01
N ALA A 84 4.73 -2.98 -22.99
CA ALA A 84 5.67 -3.02 -21.85
C ALA A 84 7.14 -3.32 -22.22
N LEU A 85 7.44 -3.70 -23.46
CA LEU A 85 8.79 -3.97 -23.96
C LEU A 85 9.57 -2.69 -24.33
N THR A 86 8.91 -1.55 -24.58
CA THR A 86 9.59 -0.34 -25.07
C THR A 86 10.12 0.56 -23.95
N VAL A 87 9.75 0.31 -22.68
CA VAL A 87 10.15 1.18 -21.55
C VAL A 87 11.58 0.88 -21.05
N THR A 88 12.13 -0.30 -21.35
CA THR A 88 13.45 -0.71 -20.84
C THR A 88 14.66 -0.09 -21.56
N GLU A 89 14.50 0.64 -22.67
CA GLU A 89 15.64 1.16 -23.44
C GLU A 89 16.06 2.62 -23.16
N LEU A 90 15.37 3.37 -22.29
CA LEU A 90 15.61 4.82 -22.17
C LEU A 90 16.14 5.36 -20.84
N ILE A 91 16.53 4.51 -19.88
CA ILE A 91 17.38 4.94 -18.75
C ILE A 91 18.64 4.08 -18.75
N GLY A 92 19.59 4.49 -19.57
CA GLY A 92 20.86 3.80 -19.77
C GLY A 92 21.88 4.69 -20.45
N ARG A 93 22.16 5.86 -19.87
CA ARG A 93 23.41 6.61 -20.01
C ARG A 93 23.54 7.68 -18.93
#